data_AF-M2BVZ2-F1
#
_entry.id   AF-M2BVZ2-F1
#
_cell.length_a   1.000
_cell.length_b   1.000
_cell.length_c   1.000
_cell.angle_alpha   90.00
_cell.angle_beta   90.00
_cell.angle_gamma   90.00
#
_symmetry.space_group_name_H-M   'P 1'
#
loop_
_entity.id
_entity.type
_entity.pdbx_description
1 polymer ?
#
loop_
_entity_poly.entity_id
_entity_poly.type
_entity_poly.pdbx_seq_one_letter_code
_entity_poly.pdbx_strand_id
1 'polypeptide(L)'
;MLTGRDQWFNEGQPVMRHLREFEDKNNERPSYCLFIAPKLHEDTINTFWFAVKYEYQGQKQKIIPLTISNLIDLLEIFKTAKKQGIKIHHLDIMTLYDACVDISDVSDSTEWRTHISNQLLEFKERFLG
;
A
#
# COMPACT_ATOMS: atom_id res chain seq x y z
N MET A 1 -3.19 -19.03 2.12
CA MET A 1 -2.74 -17.70 2.57
C MET A 1 -3.21 -17.51 4.01
N LEU A 2 -2.37 -16.91 4.86
CA LEU A 2 -2.68 -16.67 6.28
C LEU A 2 -3.71 -15.53 6.40
N THR A 3 -4.72 -15.69 7.25
CA THR A 3 -5.86 -14.75 7.36
C THR A 3 -6.20 -14.34 8.80
N GLY A 4 -5.40 -14.77 9.79
CA GLY A 4 -5.62 -14.59 11.23
C GLY A 4 -4.36 -14.13 11.97
N ARG A 5 -4.25 -14.42 13.28
CA ARG A 5 -3.07 -14.06 14.11
C ARG A 5 -1.74 -14.55 13.55
N ASP A 6 -1.76 -15.67 12.83
CA ASP A 6 -0.57 -16.20 12.15
C ASP A 6 -0.06 -15.26 11.04
N GLN A 7 -0.94 -14.45 10.43
CA GLN A 7 -0.54 -13.42 9.48
C GLN A 7 0.29 -12.34 10.17
N TRP A 8 -0.14 -11.87 11.34
CA TRP A 8 0.64 -10.88 12.09
C TRP A 8 2.00 -11.44 12.52
N PHE A 9 2.01 -12.65 13.08
CA PHE A 9 3.24 -13.28 13.56
C PHE A 9 4.25 -13.55 12.42
N ASN A 10 3.78 -14.07 11.29
CA ASN A 10 4.66 -14.46 10.18
C ASN A 10 4.99 -13.32 9.21
N GLU A 11 4.16 -12.26 9.14
CA GLU A 11 4.33 -11.22 8.12
C GLU A 11 4.66 -9.84 8.70
N GLY A 12 4.32 -9.55 9.97
CA GLY A 12 4.51 -8.21 10.55
C GLY A 12 5.97 -7.76 10.53
N GLN A 13 6.83 -8.47 11.25
CA GLN A 13 8.25 -8.13 11.31
C GLN A 13 9.02 -8.44 10.01
N PRO A 14 8.82 -9.59 9.34
CA PRO A 14 9.62 -9.92 8.15
C PRO A 14 9.42 -8.95 7.00
N VAL A 15 8.18 -8.48 6.76
CA VAL A 15 7.89 -7.49 5.70
C VAL A 15 8.65 -6.18 5.94
N MET A 16 8.59 -5.65 7.16
CA MET A 16 9.30 -4.43 7.54
C MET A 16 10.82 -4.58 7.37
N ARG A 17 11.37 -5.73 7.79
CA ARG A 17 12.80 -6.03 7.62
C ARG A 17 13.19 -6.14 6.15
N HIS A 18 12.43 -6.87 5.33
CA HIS A 18 12.74 -7.02 3.91
C HIS A 18 12.69 -5.69 3.15
N LEU A 19 11.72 -4.83 3.47
CA LEU A 19 11.66 -3.50 2.86
C LEU A 19 12.89 -2.66 3.24
N ARG A 20 13.29 -2.65 4.52
CA ARG A 20 14.49 -1.93 4.96
C ARG A 20 15.75 -2.44 4.25
N GLU A 21 15.95 -3.75 4.21
CA GLU A 21 17.09 -4.35 3.49
C GLU A 21 17.08 -4.01 1.99
N PHE A 22 15.90 -3.88 1.40
CA PHE A 22 15.76 -3.48 0.00
C PHE A 22 16.09 -1.99 -0.18
N GLU A 23 15.60 -1.11 0.70
CA GLU A 23 15.90 0.33 0.70
C GLU A 23 17.41 0.58 0.84
N ASP A 24 18.08 -0.12 1.76
CA ASP A 24 19.53 0.00 1.98
C ASP A 24 20.34 -0.40 0.74
N LYS A 25 19.86 -1.41 -0.02
CA LYS A 25 20.49 -1.87 -1.26
C LYS A 25 20.14 -1.00 -2.48
N ASN A 26 19.04 -0.23 -2.42
CA ASN A 26 18.46 0.50 -3.55
C ASN A 26 18.13 1.95 -3.16
N ASN A 27 19.09 2.66 -2.57
CA ASN A 27 18.88 4.00 -2.01
C ASN A 27 18.77 5.13 -3.05
N GLU A 28 18.94 4.84 -4.34
CA GLU A 28 18.83 5.83 -5.42
C GLU A 28 17.38 6.20 -5.75
N ARG A 29 16.41 5.37 -5.36
CA ARG A 29 14.99 5.52 -5.74
C ARG A 29 14.07 5.21 -4.55
N PRO A 30 12.89 5.85 -4.48
CA PRO A 30 11.91 5.50 -3.48
C PRO A 30 11.44 4.05 -3.69
N SER A 31 11.40 3.30 -2.60
CA SER A 31 10.93 1.92 -2.56
C SER A 31 9.54 1.88 -1.93
N TYR A 32 8.66 1.03 -2.48
CA TYR A 32 7.32 0.80 -1.93
C TYR A 32 7.15 -0.70 -1.72
N CYS A 33 6.50 -1.09 -0.63
CA CYS A 33 6.09 -2.47 -0.38
C CYS A 33 4.58 -2.59 -0.50
N LEU A 34 4.11 -3.33 -1.50
CA LEU A 34 2.69 -3.71 -1.61
C LEU A 34 2.48 -5.02 -0.86
N PHE A 35 1.85 -4.96 0.31
CA PHE A 35 1.49 -6.15 1.07
C PHE A 35 0.09 -6.61 0.65
N ILE A 36 -0.02 -7.78 0.01
CA ILE A 36 -1.28 -8.25 -0.58
C ILE A 36 -1.77 -9.50 0.15
N ALA A 37 -2.99 -9.46 0.66
CA ALA A 37 -3.61 -10.60 1.33
C ALA A 37 -5.13 -10.70 1.06
N PRO A 38 -5.76 -11.88 1.18
CA PRO A 38 -7.21 -12.00 1.05
C PRO A 38 -7.97 -11.21 2.12
N LYS A 39 -7.41 -11.17 3.33
CA LYS A 39 -7.89 -10.41 4.48
C LYS A 39 -6.69 -9.82 5.19
N LEU A 40 -6.87 -8.61 5.71
CA LEU A 40 -5.86 -7.91 6.51
C LEU A 40 -6.22 -8.07 7.99
N HIS A 41 -5.34 -8.70 8.77
CA HIS A 41 -5.47 -8.73 10.22
C HIS A 41 -5.28 -7.32 10.82
N GLU A 42 -5.97 -7.01 11.92
CA GLU A 42 -5.89 -5.70 12.58
C GLU A 42 -4.47 -5.42 13.09
N ASP A 43 -3.87 -6.36 13.83
CA ASP A 43 -2.50 -6.22 14.33
C ASP A 43 -1.46 -6.01 13.21
N THR A 44 -1.63 -6.66 12.05
CA THR A 44 -0.76 -6.46 10.88
C THR A 44 -0.86 -5.02 10.38
N ILE A 45 -2.08 -4.47 10.32
CA ILE A 45 -2.30 -3.09 9.91
C ILE A 45 -1.75 -2.12 10.93
N ASN A 46 -1.95 -2.36 12.22
CA ASN A 46 -1.40 -1.52 13.28
C ASN A 46 0.14 -1.50 13.22
N THR A 47 0.75 -2.66 12.96
CA THR A 47 2.20 -2.81 12.82
C THR A 47 2.73 -2.00 11.62
N PHE A 48 2.10 -2.12 10.45
CA PHE A 48 2.52 -1.34 9.27
C PHE A 48 2.21 0.14 9.42
N TRP A 49 1.08 0.49 10.01
CA TRP A 49 0.70 1.88 10.25
C TRP A 49 1.72 2.58 11.15
N PHE A 50 2.19 1.89 12.20
CA PHE A 50 3.26 2.39 13.06
C PHE A 50 4.55 2.67 12.27
N ALA A 51 4.96 1.75 11.40
CA ALA A 51 6.15 1.90 10.57
C ALA A 51 6.07 3.05 9.55
N VAL A 52 4.87 3.30 9.01
CA VAL A 52 4.59 4.42 8.10
C VAL A 52 4.52 5.75 8.87
N LYS A 53 3.87 5.76 10.04
CA LYS A 53 3.62 6.99 10.82
C LYS A 53 4.85 7.50 11.53
N TYR A 54 5.56 6.60 12.20
CA TYR A 54 6.70 6.93 13.06
C TYR A 54 8.00 6.55 12.38
N GLU A 55 8.43 5.29 12.48
CA GLU A 55 9.61 4.76 11.80
C GLU A 55 9.78 3.26 12.05
N TYR A 56 10.69 2.66 11.29
CA TYR A 56 11.33 1.40 11.60
C TYR A 56 12.83 1.53 11.33
N GLN A 57 13.65 1.36 12.37
CA GLN A 57 15.11 1.54 12.31
C GLN A 57 15.53 2.94 11.82
N GLY A 58 14.94 4.00 12.39
CA GLY A 58 15.37 5.38 12.16
C GLY A 58 14.79 6.07 10.91
N GLN A 59 13.96 5.38 10.11
CA GLN A 59 13.27 5.99 8.98
C GLN A 59 11.86 5.41 8.80
N LYS A 60 10.95 6.24 8.27
CA LYS A 60 9.60 5.82 7.86
C LYS A 60 9.67 4.81 6.72
N GLN A 61 8.72 3.88 6.70
CA GLN A 61 8.59 2.90 5.64
C GLN A 61 7.39 3.20 4.76
N LYS A 62 7.47 2.85 3.47
CA LYS A 62 6.37 2.99 2.51
C LYS A 62 5.68 1.65 2.25
N ILE A 63 4.96 1.15 3.25
CA ILE A 63 4.18 -0.10 3.16
C ILE A 63 2.72 0.22 2.88
N ILE A 64 2.16 -0.40 1.84
CA ILE A 64 0.76 -0.22 1.42
C ILE A 64 0.06 -1.59 1.54
N PRO A 65 -0.77 -1.79 2.58
CA PRO A 65 -1.56 -2.99 2.71
C PRO A 65 -2.79 -2.98 1.80
N LEU A 66 -2.91 -3.99 0.94
CA LEU A 66 -4.00 -4.16 0.00
C LEU A 66 -4.68 -5.51 0.19
N THR A 67 -6.00 -5.52 0.07
CA THR A 67 -6.72 -6.77 -0.10
C THR A 67 -6.56 -7.28 -1.54
N ILE A 68 -6.82 -8.58 -1.77
CA ILE A 68 -6.92 -9.12 -3.13
C ILE A 68 -7.99 -8.36 -3.93
N SER A 69 -9.11 -7.98 -3.32
CA SER A 69 -10.15 -7.18 -3.97
C SER A 69 -9.61 -5.84 -4.44
N ASN A 70 -8.87 -5.11 -3.60
CA ASN A 70 -8.26 -3.84 -3.99
C ASN A 70 -7.28 -3.99 -5.17
N LEU A 71 -6.51 -5.09 -5.18
CA LEU A 71 -5.62 -5.38 -6.31
C LEU A 71 -6.40 -5.65 -7.60
N ILE A 72 -7.50 -6.42 -7.52
CA ILE A 72 -8.37 -6.68 -8.66
C ILE A 72 -8.93 -5.36 -9.19
N ASP A 73 -9.47 -4.50 -8.33
CA ASP A 73 -10.01 -3.18 -8.71
C ASP A 73 -8.95 -2.35 -9.44
N LEU A 74 -7.73 -2.29 -8.90
CA LEU A 74 -6.61 -1.57 -9.53
C LEU A 74 -6.25 -2.14 -10.91
N LEU A 75 -6.21 -3.47 -11.06
CA LEU A 75 -5.95 -4.13 -12.34
C LEU A 75 -7.07 -3.90 -13.36
N GLU A 76 -8.33 -3.85 -12.92
CA GLU A 76 -9.47 -3.53 -13.77
C GLU A 76 -9.41 -2.09 -14.29
N ILE A 77 -8.92 -1.14 -13.48
CA ILE A 77 -8.66 0.24 -13.92
C ILE A 77 -7.66 0.23 -15.08
N PHE A 78 -6.50 -0.40 -14.89
CA PHE A 78 -5.47 -0.48 -15.94
C PHE A 78 -5.99 -1.16 -17.22
N LYS A 79 -6.74 -2.24 -17.07
CA LYS A 79 -7.33 -2.97 -18.20
C LYS A 79 -8.30 -2.09 -18.98
N THR A 80 -9.14 -1.33 -18.30
CA THR A 80 -10.15 -0.46 -18.93
C THR A 80 -9.50 0.75 -19.59
N ALA A 81 -8.56 1.41 -18.90
CA ALA A 81 -7.78 2.51 -19.44
C ALA A 81 -7.07 2.09 -20.73
N LYS A 82 -6.41 0.93 -20.73
CA LYS A 82 -5.75 0.38 -21.92
C LYS A 82 -6.73 0.15 -23.08
N LYS A 83 -7.93 -0.36 -22.81
CA LYS A 83 -8.98 -0.56 -23.84
C LYS A 83 -9.48 0.76 -24.43
N GLN A 84 -9.54 1.81 -23.63
CA GLN A 84 -9.96 3.16 -24.04
C GLN A 84 -8.82 3.99 -24.65
N GLY A 85 -7.60 3.45 -24.71
CA GLY A 85 -6.42 4.17 -25.20
C GLY A 85 -5.88 5.22 -24.22
N ILE A 86 -6.35 5.21 -22.96
CA ILE A 86 -5.90 6.10 -21.90
C ILE A 86 -4.54 5.61 -21.40
N LYS A 87 -3.56 6.51 -21.37
CA LYS A 87 -2.21 6.22 -20.91
C LYS A 87 -2.11 6.54 -19.42
N ILE A 88 -1.71 5.53 -18.64
CA ILE A 88 -1.33 5.68 -17.24
C ILE A 88 0.18 5.52 -17.16
N HIS A 89 0.88 6.52 -16.64
CA HIS A 89 2.32 6.55 -16.54
C HIS A 89 2.80 6.07 -15.17
N HIS A 90 4.08 5.72 -15.07
CA HIS A 90 4.68 5.30 -13.80
C HIS A 90 4.58 6.38 -12.72
N LEU A 91 4.62 7.67 -13.10
CA LEU A 91 4.43 8.78 -12.17
C LEU A 91 3.02 8.79 -11.56
N ASP A 92 1.99 8.42 -12.32
CA ASP A 92 0.62 8.35 -11.79
C ASP A 92 0.49 7.24 -10.74
N ILE A 93 1.15 6.12 -10.96
CA ILE A 93 1.21 5.00 -9.99
C ILE A 93 2.00 5.44 -8.75
N MET A 94 3.11 6.14 -8.92
CA MET A 94 3.90 6.67 -7.82
C MET A 94 3.09 7.66 -6.98
N THR A 95 2.33 8.56 -7.62
CA THR A 95 1.43 9.50 -6.93
C THR A 95 0.36 8.77 -6.14
N LEU A 96 -0.27 7.73 -6.71
CA LEU A 96 -1.21 6.88 -5.98
C LEU A 96 -0.57 6.24 -4.74
N TYR A 97 0.63 5.68 -4.89
CA TYR A 97 1.31 5.02 -3.78
C TYR A 97 1.75 5.99 -2.69
N ASP A 98 2.23 7.18 -3.07
CA ASP A 98 2.53 8.25 -2.11
C ASP A 98 1.27 8.68 -1.35
N ALA A 99 0.13 8.83 -2.03
CA ALA A 99 -1.13 9.17 -1.38
C ALA A 99 -1.63 8.08 -0.42
N CYS A 100 -1.43 6.80 -0.73
CA CYS A 100 -1.77 5.69 0.16
C CYS A 100 -0.96 5.66 1.46
N VAL A 101 0.31 6.11 1.42
CA VAL A 101 1.19 6.17 2.61
C VAL A 101 1.20 7.54 3.28
N ASP A 102 0.64 8.56 2.65
CA ASP A 102 0.39 9.85 3.29
C ASP A 102 -0.80 9.73 4.23
N ILE A 103 -0.46 9.58 5.51
CA ILE A 103 -1.40 9.39 6.62
C ILE A 103 -1.41 10.61 7.54
N SER A 104 -0.99 11.78 7.03
CA SER A 104 -0.94 13.02 7.80
C SER A 104 -2.31 13.38 8.38
N ASP A 105 -3.38 13.12 7.62
CA ASP A 105 -4.77 13.35 8.00
C ASP A 105 -5.51 12.09 8.49
N VAL A 106 -4.83 10.96 8.60
CA VAL A 106 -5.42 9.69 9.05
C VAL A 106 -5.14 9.50 10.54
N SER A 107 -6.20 9.63 11.34
CA SER A 107 -6.10 9.66 12.79
C SER A 107 -5.84 8.26 13.39
N ASP A 108 -6.42 7.23 12.79
CA ASP A 108 -6.42 5.85 13.29
C ASP A 108 -6.09 4.78 12.22
N SER A 109 -5.43 3.69 12.60
CA SER A 109 -5.10 2.55 11.73
C SER A 109 -6.32 1.88 11.09
N THR A 110 -7.46 1.90 11.78
CA THR A 110 -8.72 1.35 11.27
C THR A 110 -9.26 2.18 10.11
N GLU A 111 -9.02 3.50 10.13
CA GLU A 111 -9.39 4.43 9.06
C GLU A 111 -8.44 4.31 7.86
N TRP A 112 -7.19 3.88 8.08
CA TRP A 112 -6.19 3.76 7.02
C TRP A 112 -6.61 2.81 5.88
N ARG A 113 -7.37 1.76 6.17
CA ARG A 113 -7.93 0.86 5.13
C ARG A 113 -8.93 1.60 4.23
N THR A 114 -9.78 2.41 4.85
CA THR A 114 -10.76 3.24 4.15
C THR A 114 -10.04 4.31 3.34
N HIS A 115 -9.01 4.94 3.90
CA HIS A 115 -8.15 5.89 3.20
C HIS A 115 -7.57 5.29 1.92
N ILE A 116 -6.92 4.13 1.99
CA ILE A 116 -6.37 3.44 0.80
C ILE A 116 -7.48 3.13 -0.22
N SER A 117 -8.66 2.70 0.23
CA SER A 117 -9.79 2.43 -0.66
C SER A 117 -10.29 3.69 -1.38
N ASN A 118 -10.31 4.83 -0.68
CA ASN A 118 -10.66 6.13 -1.25
C ASN A 118 -9.62 6.58 -2.28
N GLN A 119 -8.32 6.42 -1.98
CA GLN A 119 -7.26 6.75 -2.93
C GLN A 119 -7.35 5.94 -4.23
N LEU A 120 -7.75 4.66 -4.15
CA LEU A 120 -8.01 3.83 -5.34
C LEU A 120 -9.24 4.31 -6.12
N LEU A 121 -10.28 4.78 -5.42
CA LEU A 121 -11.47 5.33 -6.05
C LEU A 121 -11.17 6.65 -6.77
N GLU A 122 -10.47 7.57 -6.12
CA GLU A 122 -10.04 8.84 -6.73
C GLU A 122 -9.15 8.58 -7.95
N PHE A 123 -8.25 7.60 -7.86
CA PHE A 123 -7.44 7.19 -9.00
C PHE A 123 -8.29 6.65 -10.15
N LYS A 124 -9.29 5.83 -9.85
CA LYS A 124 -10.25 5.34 -10.86
C LYS A 124 -10.98 6.50 -11.53
N GLU A 125 -11.53 7.43 -10.76
CA GLU A 125 -12.28 8.59 -11.27
C GLU A 125 -11.40 9.47 -12.14
N ARG A 126 -10.13 9.70 -11.75
CA ARG A 126 -9.18 10.49 -12.54
C ARG A 126 -8.95 9.94 -13.95
N PHE A 127 -8.99 8.63 -14.14
CA PHE A 127 -8.69 8.01 -15.43
C PHE A 127 -9.90 7.48 -16.19
N LEU A 128 -11.00 7.16 -15.49
CA LEU A 128 -12.17 6.48 -16.07
C LEU A 128 -13.50 7.19 -15.77
N GLY A 129 -13.47 8.28 -15.00
CA GLY A 129 -14.63 9.12 -14.69
C GLY A 129 -14.91 10.18 -15.75
#